data_AF-A0A2S7MVX2-F1
#
_entry.id   AF-A0A2S7MVX2-F1
#
_cell.length_a   1.000
_cell.length_b   1.000
_cell.length_c   1.000
_cell.angle_alpha   90.00
_cell.angle_beta   90.00
_cell.angle_gamma   90.00
#
_symmetry.space_group_name_H-M   'P 1'
#
loop_
_entity.id
_entity.type
_entity.pdbx_description
1 polymer ?
#
loop_
_entity_poly.entity_id
_entity_poly.type
_entity_poly.pdbx_seq_one_letter_code
_entity_poly.pdbx_strand_id
1 'polypeptide(L)'
;MSLDTQFVTLLSMIAMGLSFGAAFDTYNRFLKRAKRPLWIVFINDVLFWCMQALLIFFVLFKANAGEWRFYIVLALLCGYSAYQALFKGLYKKLLEMMIHLVLRTIHFFVRLGDMLLLKPVRGLVMLVVGMALFFLKLVIKLANGLFLLAMMILKALLSIVRVVCWPVTRLALFLWKIMPELIRKPCEKFFSKLAGIIIGMKNNIIVFYDRWINRSSE
;
A
#
# COMPACT_ATOMS: atom_id res chain seq x y z
N MET A 1 -12.90 23.65 -66.25
CA MET A 1 -13.07 24.12 -64.86
C MET A 1 -13.61 25.54 -64.89
N SER A 2 -14.60 25.88 -64.05
CA SER A 2 -15.04 27.28 -63.87
C SER A 2 -14.12 28.01 -62.88
N LEU A 3 -14.08 29.35 -62.93
CA LEU A 3 -13.30 30.16 -61.98
C LEU A 3 -13.72 29.88 -60.52
N ASP A 4 -15.00 29.63 -60.29
CA ASP A 4 -15.53 29.31 -58.96
C ASP A 4 -14.86 28.06 -58.36
N THR A 5 -14.67 27.01 -59.16
CA THR A 5 -13.98 25.79 -58.69
C THR A 5 -12.52 26.06 -58.33
N GLN A 6 -11.86 26.99 -59.03
CA GLN A 6 -10.47 27.37 -58.73
C GLN A 6 -10.39 28.15 -57.41
N PHE A 7 -11.31 29.09 -57.17
CA PHE A 7 -11.38 29.84 -55.90
C PHE A 7 -11.68 28.93 -54.72
N VAL A 8 -12.65 28.02 -54.85
CA VAL A 8 -12.97 27.04 -53.81
C VAL A 8 -11.77 26.14 -53.50
N THR A 9 -11.06 25.68 -54.54
CA THR A 9 -9.84 24.90 -54.37
C THR A 9 -8.76 25.69 -53.64
N LEU A 10 -8.52 26.94 -54.05
CA LEU A 10 -7.53 27.81 -53.42
C LEU A 10 -7.82 27.99 -51.93
N LEU A 11 -9.06 28.39 -51.57
CA LEU A 11 -9.48 28.60 -50.19
C LEU A 11 -9.37 27.31 -49.37
N SER A 12 -9.76 26.16 -49.96
CA SER A 12 -9.65 24.85 -49.32
C SER A 12 -8.20 24.49 -49.01
N MET A 13 -7.26 24.81 -49.91
CA MET A 13 -5.84 24.56 -49.69
C MET A 13 -5.23 25.48 -48.63
N ILE A 14 -5.64 26.75 -48.58
CA ILE A 14 -5.28 27.66 -47.48
C ILE A 14 -5.80 27.12 -46.15
N ALA A 15 -7.07 26.70 -46.09
CA ALA A 15 -7.67 26.10 -44.90
C ALA A 15 -6.93 24.83 -44.48
N MET A 16 -6.55 23.96 -45.42
CA MET A 16 -5.72 22.79 -45.14
C MET A 16 -4.33 23.15 -44.61
N GLY A 17 -3.71 24.23 -45.10
CA GLY A 17 -2.46 24.75 -44.55
C GLY A 17 -2.60 25.24 -43.11
N LEU A 18 -3.72 25.92 -42.79
CA LEU A 18 -4.06 26.32 -41.42
C LEU A 18 -4.24 25.11 -40.50
N SER A 19 -5.06 24.15 -40.93
CA SER A 19 -5.31 22.91 -40.19
C SER A 19 -4.05 22.07 -40.02
N PHE A 20 -3.17 22.02 -41.03
CA PHE A 20 -1.88 21.37 -40.96
C PHE A 20 -1.01 21.98 -39.86
N GLY A 21 -0.93 23.31 -39.79
CA GLY A 21 -0.16 23.99 -38.74
C GLY A 21 -0.66 23.67 -37.34
N ALA A 22 -1.99 23.68 -37.15
CA ALA A 22 -2.63 23.31 -35.89
C ALA A 22 -2.36 21.84 -35.51
N ALA A 23 -2.52 20.92 -36.47
CA ALA A 23 -2.25 19.49 -36.29
C ALA A 23 -0.76 19.24 -35.94
N PHE A 24 0.17 19.94 -36.61
CA PHE A 24 1.60 19.81 -36.37
C PHE A 24 2.02 20.30 -34.98
N ASP A 25 1.50 21.44 -34.52
CA ASP A 25 1.78 21.94 -33.16
C ASP A 25 1.21 20.98 -32.10
N THR A 26 0.02 20.42 -32.33
CA THR A 26 -0.62 19.44 -31.44
C THR A 26 0.17 18.14 -31.39
N TYR A 27 0.55 17.62 -32.55
CA TYR A 27 1.39 16.43 -32.67
C TYR A 27 2.70 16.58 -31.88
N ASN A 28 3.41 17.69 -32.07
CA ASN A 28 4.65 17.96 -31.33
C ASN A 28 4.44 18.07 -29.82
N ARG A 29 3.32 18.66 -29.38
CA ARG A 29 2.98 18.80 -27.96
C ARG A 29 2.77 17.44 -27.29
N PHE A 30 2.11 16.50 -27.97
CA PHE A 30 1.84 15.15 -27.43
C PHE A 30 3.02 14.20 -27.56
N LEU A 31 3.80 14.29 -28.64
CA LEU A 31 4.93 13.39 -28.89
C LEU A 31 6.03 13.53 -27.85
N LYS A 32 6.31 14.76 -27.35
CA LYS A 32 7.37 15.05 -26.36
C LYS A 32 8.70 14.37 -26.73
N ARG A 33 9.26 14.71 -27.89
CA ARG A 33 10.41 14.06 -28.55
C ARG A 33 11.57 13.71 -27.60
N ALA A 34 11.93 14.61 -26.68
CA ALA A 34 13.03 14.40 -25.73
C ALA A 34 12.82 13.25 -24.73
N LYS A 35 11.59 12.79 -24.51
CA LYS A 35 11.25 11.76 -23.51
C LYS A 35 10.91 10.41 -24.14
N ARG A 36 10.91 10.29 -25.48
CA ARG A 36 10.48 9.08 -26.19
C ARG A 36 11.65 8.43 -26.92
N PRO A 37 11.69 7.09 -27.01
CA PRO A 37 12.70 6.40 -27.80
C PRO A 37 12.55 6.74 -29.29
N LEU A 38 13.69 6.78 -30.00
CA LEU A 38 13.79 7.28 -31.38
C LEU A 38 12.89 6.50 -32.35
N TRP A 39 12.75 5.19 -32.19
CA TRP A 39 11.89 4.35 -33.03
C TRP A 39 10.40 4.73 -32.94
N ILE A 40 9.91 5.06 -31.75
CA ILE A 40 8.51 5.50 -31.58
C ILE A 40 8.30 6.86 -32.25
N VAL A 41 9.25 7.78 -32.10
CA VAL A 41 9.22 9.09 -32.76
C VAL A 41 9.21 8.91 -34.28
N PHE A 42 10.05 8.03 -34.81
CA PHE A 42 10.12 7.76 -36.25
C PHE A 42 8.81 7.19 -36.80
N ILE A 43 8.23 6.17 -36.16
CA ILE A 43 6.95 5.58 -36.59
C ILE A 43 5.83 6.63 -36.56
N ASN A 44 5.75 7.42 -35.49
CA ASN A 44 4.75 8.48 -35.39
C ASN A 44 4.95 9.59 -36.43
N ASP A 45 6.21 9.96 -36.73
CA ASP A 45 6.51 10.97 -37.75
C ASP A 45 6.05 10.46 -39.12
N VAL A 46 6.35 9.21 -39.48
CA VAL A 46 5.89 8.60 -40.73
C VAL A 46 4.37 8.56 -40.79
N LEU A 47 3.70 8.08 -39.75
CA LEU A 47 2.24 8.02 -39.69
C LEU A 47 1.59 9.40 -39.82
N PHE A 48 2.14 10.40 -39.15
CA PHE A 48 1.65 11.78 -39.21
C PHE A 48 1.77 12.35 -40.63
N TRP A 49 2.93 12.21 -41.27
CA TRP A 49 3.14 12.69 -42.64
C TRP A 49 2.26 11.94 -43.65
N CYS A 50 2.11 10.62 -43.52
CA CYS A 50 1.21 9.85 -44.36
C CYS A 50 -0.25 10.29 -44.19
N MET A 51 -0.73 10.44 -42.95
CA MET A 51 -2.09 10.92 -42.67
C MET A 51 -2.31 12.31 -43.26
N GLN A 52 -1.35 13.23 -43.07
CA GLN A 52 -1.48 14.58 -43.57
C GLN A 52 -1.46 14.65 -45.10
N ALA A 53 -0.57 13.89 -45.74
CA ALA A 53 -0.51 13.81 -47.19
C ALA A 53 -1.83 13.26 -47.77
N LEU A 54 -2.38 12.20 -47.15
CA LEU A 54 -3.69 11.65 -47.53
C LEU A 54 -4.82 12.66 -47.34
N LEU A 55 -4.84 13.39 -46.23
CA LEU A 55 -5.87 14.41 -45.98
C LEU A 55 -5.80 15.56 -46.99
N ILE A 56 -4.61 16.09 -47.25
CA ILE A 56 -4.42 17.17 -48.23
C ILE A 56 -4.82 16.67 -49.62
N PHE A 57 -4.37 15.48 -50.01
CA PHE A 57 -4.73 14.88 -51.29
C PHE A 57 -6.23 14.63 -51.41
N PHE A 58 -6.89 14.14 -50.35
CA PHE A 58 -8.33 13.90 -50.34
C PHE A 58 -9.13 15.19 -50.54
N VAL A 59 -8.77 16.26 -49.83
CA VAL A 59 -9.42 17.56 -49.99
C VAL A 59 -9.15 18.14 -51.38
N LEU A 60 -7.93 17.97 -51.89
CA LEU A 60 -7.59 18.38 -53.24
C LEU A 60 -8.35 17.58 -54.31
N PHE A 61 -8.54 16.28 -54.08
CA PHE A 61 -9.32 15.40 -54.93
C PHE A 61 -10.78 15.84 -54.99
N LYS A 62 -11.37 16.19 -53.84
CA LYS A 62 -12.75 16.70 -53.80
C LYS A 62 -12.91 18.07 -54.45
N ALA A 63 -11.94 18.96 -54.28
CA ALA A 63 -12.05 20.33 -54.77
C ALA A 63 -11.71 20.48 -56.26
N ASN A 64 -10.74 19.70 -56.74
CA ASN A 64 -10.12 19.88 -58.06
C ASN A 64 -9.86 18.56 -58.80
N ALA A 65 -10.59 17.49 -58.47
CA ALA A 65 -10.36 16.14 -59.02
C ALA A 65 -8.91 15.63 -58.90
N GLY A 66 -8.12 16.22 -58.00
CA GLY A 66 -6.72 15.83 -57.74
C GLY A 66 -5.73 16.46 -58.72
N GLU A 67 -6.13 17.47 -59.50
CA GLU A 67 -5.24 18.14 -60.43
C GLU A 67 -4.15 18.91 -59.67
N TRP A 68 -2.91 18.46 -59.83
CA TRP A 68 -1.76 19.02 -59.13
C TRP A 68 -1.20 20.23 -59.90
N ARG A 69 -1.32 21.42 -59.31
CA ARG A 69 -0.86 22.68 -59.90
C ARG A 69 -0.01 23.45 -58.91
N PHE A 70 0.96 24.23 -59.40
CA PHE A 70 1.93 24.93 -58.55
C PHE A 70 1.29 25.89 -57.54
N TYR A 71 0.23 26.61 -57.93
CA TYR A 71 -0.45 27.55 -57.04
C TYR A 71 -1.15 26.88 -55.85
N ILE A 72 -1.48 25.59 -55.92
CA ILE A 72 -2.06 24.83 -54.79
C ILE A 72 -1.03 24.69 -53.67
N VAL A 73 0.22 24.41 -54.04
CA VAL A 73 1.32 24.33 -53.07
C VAL A 73 1.56 25.69 -52.43
N LEU A 74 1.54 26.78 -53.22
CA LEU A 74 1.63 28.14 -52.69
C LEU A 74 0.48 28.47 -51.74
N ALA A 75 -0.76 28.08 -52.07
CA ALA A 75 -1.92 28.28 -51.21
C ALA A 75 -1.78 27.54 -49.87
N LEU A 76 -1.29 26.29 -49.89
CA LEU A 76 -1.02 25.50 -48.69
C LEU A 76 0.08 26.14 -47.82
N LEU A 77 1.19 26.57 -48.44
CA LEU A 77 2.29 27.26 -47.76
C LEU A 77 1.84 28.59 -47.17
N CYS A 78 1.01 29.34 -47.90
CA CYS A 78 0.41 30.59 -47.44
C CYS A 78 -0.49 30.35 -46.22
N GLY A 79 -1.37 29.35 -46.28
CA GLY A 79 -2.21 28.95 -45.14
C GLY A 79 -1.41 28.55 -43.91
N TYR A 80 -0.36 27.75 -44.09
CA TYR A 80 0.54 27.38 -42.99
C TYR A 80 1.29 28.58 -42.41
N SER A 81 1.75 29.50 -43.27
CA SER A 81 2.43 30.73 -42.84
C SER A 81 1.48 31.65 -42.07
N ALA A 82 0.23 31.77 -42.54
CA ALA A 82 -0.83 32.50 -41.85
C ALA A 82 -1.13 31.88 -40.48
N TYR A 83 -1.18 30.55 -40.37
CA TYR A 83 -1.27 29.87 -39.08
C TYR A 83 -0.11 30.25 -38.16
N GLN A 84 1.12 30.15 -38.64
CA GLN A 84 2.32 30.41 -37.85
C GLN A 84 2.36 31.86 -37.33
N ALA A 85 1.97 32.83 -38.16
CA ALA A 85 2.04 34.26 -37.82
C ALA A 85 0.87 34.72 -36.94
N LEU A 86 -0.37 34.30 -37.24
CA LEU A 86 -1.58 34.85 -36.64
C LEU A 86 -2.19 33.93 -35.58
N PHE A 87 -2.27 32.63 -35.88
CA PHE A 87 -3.10 31.71 -35.10
C PHE A 87 -2.33 30.89 -34.07
N LYS A 88 -1.02 30.70 -34.25
CA LYS A 88 -0.18 29.85 -33.39
C LYS A 88 -0.28 30.20 -31.92
N GLY A 89 -0.19 31.49 -31.58
CA GLY A 89 -0.25 31.95 -30.19
C GLY A 89 -1.61 31.66 -29.55
N LEU A 90 -2.70 31.98 -30.26
CA LEU A 90 -4.07 31.71 -29.82
C LEU A 90 -4.31 30.20 -29.66
N TYR A 91 -3.93 29.42 -30.67
CA TYR A 91 -4.11 27.98 -30.70
C TYR A 91 -3.40 27.30 -29.54
N LYS A 92 -2.14 27.66 -29.27
CA LYS A 92 -1.39 27.10 -28.13
C LYS A 92 -2.03 27.42 -26.79
N LYS A 93 -2.51 28.66 -26.59
CA LYS A 93 -3.24 29.05 -25.37
C LYS A 93 -4.52 28.23 -25.20
N LEU A 94 -5.31 28.05 -26.26
CA LEU A 94 -6.52 27.23 -26.24
C LEU A 94 -6.19 25.76 -25.96
N LEU A 95 -5.16 25.21 -26.61
CA LEU A 95 -4.72 23.84 -26.40
C LEU A 95 -4.31 23.59 -24.94
N GLU A 96 -3.56 24.51 -24.34
CA GLU A 96 -3.15 24.43 -22.93
C GLU A 96 -4.33 24.56 -21.97
N MET A 97 -5.25 25.49 -22.24
CA MET A 97 -6.48 25.64 -21.47
C MET A 97 -7.30 24.35 -21.50
N MET A 98 -7.45 23.73 -22.66
CA MET A 98 -8.16 22.45 -22.81
C MET A 98 -7.46 21.32 -22.06
N ILE A 99 -6.14 21.22 -22.15
CA ILE A 99 -5.37 20.21 -21.40
C ILE A 99 -5.57 20.41 -19.88
N HIS A 100 -5.44 21.63 -19.39
CA HIS A 100 -5.63 21.92 -17.96
C HIS A 100 -7.06 21.66 -17.50
N LEU A 101 -8.06 21.99 -18.32
CA LEU A 101 -9.46 21.69 -18.03
C LEU A 101 -9.68 20.19 -17.88
N VAL A 102 -9.20 19.39 -18.84
CA VAL A 102 -9.31 17.92 -18.79
C VAL A 102 -8.60 17.36 -17.56
N LEU A 103 -7.37 17.78 -17.29
CA LEU A 103 -6.61 17.33 -16.11
C LEU A 103 -7.31 17.72 -14.80
N ARG A 104 -7.90 18.91 -14.73
CA ARG A 104 -8.66 19.36 -13.56
C ARG A 104 -9.91 18.54 -13.35
N THR A 105 -10.62 18.21 -14.43
CA THR A 105 -11.79 17.33 -14.41
C THR A 105 -11.42 15.92 -13.93
N ILE A 106 -10.35 15.33 -14.47
CA ILE A 106 -9.88 14.01 -14.02
C ILE A 106 -9.51 14.04 -12.53
N HIS A 107 -8.71 15.03 -12.10
CA HIS A 107 -8.36 15.16 -10.69
C HIS A 107 -9.56 15.37 -9.79
N PHE A 108 -10.59 16.09 -10.27
CA PHE A 108 -11.83 16.27 -9.55
C PHE A 108 -12.54 14.92 -9.34
N PHE A 109 -12.66 14.09 -10.37
CA PHE A 109 -13.26 12.76 -10.24
C PHE A 109 -12.44 11.81 -9.35
N VAL A 110 -11.11 11.82 -9.47
CA VAL A 110 -10.24 11.01 -8.60
C VAL A 110 -10.42 11.44 -7.14
N ARG A 111 -10.40 12.75 -6.86
CA ARG A 111 -10.59 13.28 -5.50
C ARG A 111 -11.97 12.96 -4.94
N LEU A 112 -13.01 13.01 -5.79
CA LEU A 112 -14.35 12.58 -5.40
C LEU A 112 -14.36 11.09 -5.03
N GLY A 113 -13.76 10.23 -5.86
CA GLY A 113 -13.62 8.80 -5.57
C GLY A 113 -12.88 8.53 -4.26
N ASP A 114 -11.75 9.19 -4.04
CA ASP A 114 -10.96 9.06 -2.81
C ASP A 114 -11.75 9.52 -1.57
N MET A 115 -12.48 10.62 -1.69
CA MET A 115 -13.30 11.15 -0.59
C MET A 115 -14.50 10.24 -0.29
N LEU A 116 -15.12 9.67 -1.33
CA LEU A 116 -16.32 8.86 -1.22
C LEU A 116 -16.05 7.41 -0.83
N LEU A 117 -14.91 6.84 -1.21
CA LEU A 117 -14.60 5.42 -0.97
C LEU A 117 -13.52 5.24 0.09
N LEU A 118 -12.34 5.86 -0.07
CA LEU A 118 -11.21 5.58 0.81
C LEU A 118 -11.41 6.11 2.23
N LYS A 119 -11.97 7.32 2.37
CA LYS A 119 -12.19 7.93 3.70
C LYS A 119 -13.23 7.17 4.54
N PRO A 120 -14.44 6.85 4.06
CA PRO A 120 -15.42 6.12 4.88
C PRO A 120 -14.95 4.69 5.19
N VAL A 121 -14.28 4.02 4.25
CA VAL A 121 -13.73 2.68 4.51
C VAL A 121 -12.68 2.72 5.62
N ARG A 122 -11.77 3.70 5.62
CA ARG A 122 -10.80 3.87 6.73
C ARG A 122 -11.50 4.14 8.07
N GLY A 123 -12.56 4.96 8.07
CA GLY A 123 -13.37 5.20 9.27
C GLY A 123 -14.01 3.92 9.82
N LEU A 124 -14.58 3.10 8.93
CA LEU A 124 -15.15 1.79 9.27
C LEU A 124 -14.11 0.83 9.86
N VAL A 125 -12.93 0.72 9.22
CA VAL A 125 -11.84 -0.13 9.74
C VAL A 125 -11.38 0.36 11.11
N MET A 126 -11.23 1.67 11.30
CA MET A 126 -10.82 2.24 12.58
C MET A 126 -11.84 1.98 13.69
N LEU A 127 -13.14 2.02 13.37
CA LEU A 127 -14.20 1.64 14.31
C LEU A 127 -14.14 0.16 14.70
N VAL A 128 -14.00 -0.74 13.71
CA VAL A 128 -13.91 -2.19 13.97
C VAL A 128 -12.69 -2.53 14.82
N VAL A 129 -11.51 -1.99 14.47
CA VAL A 129 -10.28 -2.19 15.25
C VAL A 129 -10.42 -1.58 16.64
N GLY A 130 -11.03 -0.39 16.76
CA GLY A 130 -11.31 0.27 18.04
C GLY A 130 -12.20 -0.59 18.95
N MET A 131 -13.27 -1.17 18.41
CA MET A 131 -14.13 -2.11 19.14
C MET A 131 -13.36 -3.35 19.58
N ALA A 132 -12.59 -3.99 18.69
CA ALA A 132 -11.80 -5.18 19.03
C ALA A 132 -10.79 -4.91 20.16
N LEU A 133 -10.07 -3.79 20.10
CA LEU A 133 -9.13 -3.39 21.15
C LEU A 133 -9.84 -3.08 22.47
N PHE A 134 -11.03 -2.48 22.42
CA PHE A 134 -11.85 -2.24 23.60
C PHE A 134 -12.25 -3.56 24.28
N PHE A 135 -12.73 -4.54 23.51
CA PHE A 135 -13.08 -5.87 24.03
C PHE A 135 -11.85 -6.58 24.61
N LEU A 136 -10.71 -6.55 23.92
CA LEU A 136 -9.48 -7.16 24.41
C LEU A 136 -9.05 -6.55 25.77
N LYS A 137 -9.10 -5.22 25.88
CA LYS A 137 -8.80 -4.52 27.15
C LYS A 137 -9.80 -4.89 28.25
N LEU A 138 -11.07 -5.06 27.92
CA LEU A 138 -12.10 -5.48 28.86
C LEU A 138 -11.78 -6.88 29.42
N VAL A 139 -11.47 -7.83 28.52
CA VAL A 139 -11.10 -9.20 28.90
C VAL A 139 -9.86 -9.23 29.79
N ILE A 140 -8.81 -8.48 29.44
CA ILE A 140 -7.58 -8.41 30.26
C ILE A 140 -7.87 -7.85 31.65
N LYS A 141 -8.69 -6.79 31.75
CA LYS A 141 -9.07 -6.22 33.06
C LYS A 141 -9.83 -7.23 33.92
N LEU A 142 -10.77 -7.97 33.32
CA LEU A 142 -11.52 -9.01 34.03
C LEU A 142 -10.60 -10.15 34.49
N ALA A 143 -9.71 -10.62 33.61
CA ALA A 143 -8.74 -11.67 33.93
C ALA A 143 -7.80 -11.25 35.08
N ASN A 144 -7.28 -10.02 35.06
CA ASN A 144 -6.46 -9.49 36.14
C ASN A 144 -7.24 -9.37 37.46
N GLY A 145 -8.51 -8.98 37.41
CA GLY A 145 -9.40 -8.96 38.57
C GLY A 145 -9.60 -10.35 39.18
N LEU A 146 -9.88 -11.34 38.33
CA LEU A 146 -10.00 -12.76 38.74
C LEU A 146 -8.70 -13.30 39.33
N PHE A 147 -7.56 -13.00 38.71
CA PHE A 147 -6.24 -13.43 39.19
C PHE A 147 -5.91 -12.84 40.56
N LEU A 148 -6.21 -11.55 40.79
CA LEU A 148 -6.06 -10.90 42.09
C LEU A 148 -6.90 -11.59 43.17
N LEU A 149 -8.17 -11.90 42.87
CA LEU A 149 -9.06 -12.63 43.79
C LEU A 149 -8.51 -14.02 44.12
N ALA A 150 -8.07 -14.78 43.11
CA ALA A 150 -7.48 -16.10 43.31
C ALA A 150 -6.21 -16.02 44.17
N MET A 151 -5.35 -15.02 43.92
CA MET A 151 -4.13 -14.81 44.70
C MET A 151 -4.42 -14.38 46.14
N MET A 152 -5.47 -13.60 46.37
CA MET A 152 -5.95 -13.28 47.73
C MET A 152 -6.39 -14.54 48.47
N ILE A 153 -7.18 -15.41 47.83
CA ILE A 153 -7.65 -16.66 48.43
C ILE A 153 -6.47 -17.58 48.74
N LEU A 154 -5.55 -17.76 47.79
CA LEU A 154 -4.36 -18.58 47.98
C LEU A 154 -3.52 -18.06 49.15
N LYS A 155 -3.29 -16.75 49.23
CA LYS A 155 -2.52 -16.13 50.31
C LYS A 155 -3.21 -16.28 51.66
N ALA A 156 -4.54 -16.19 51.72
CA ALA A 156 -5.31 -16.47 52.92
C ALA A 156 -5.17 -17.93 53.36
N LEU A 157 -5.30 -18.87 52.42
CA LEU A 157 -5.15 -20.30 52.69
C LEU A 157 -3.74 -20.66 53.19
N LEU A 158 -2.71 -20.08 52.56
CA LEU A 158 -1.31 -20.29 52.94
C LEU A 158 -1.00 -19.66 54.31
N SER A 159 -1.62 -18.54 54.66
CA SER A 159 -1.54 -17.96 56.01
C SER A 159 -2.17 -18.88 57.06
N ILE A 160 -3.32 -19.49 56.78
CA ILE A 160 -3.96 -20.46 57.68
C ILE A 160 -3.04 -21.66 57.90
N VAL A 161 -2.50 -22.25 56.82
CA VAL A 161 -1.56 -23.37 56.92
C VAL A 161 -0.30 -22.97 57.70
N ARG A 162 0.26 -21.78 57.47
CA ARG A 162 1.42 -21.29 58.20
C ARG A 162 1.14 -21.15 59.70
N VAL A 163 -0.02 -20.59 60.06
CA VAL A 163 -0.45 -20.45 61.47
C VAL A 163 -0.65 -21.80 62.14
N VAL A 164 -1.15 -22.81 61.42
CA VAL A 164 -1.35 -24.18 61.95
C VAL A 164 -0.04 -24.98 62.04
N CYS A 165 0.85 -24.88 61.05
CA CYS A 165 2.13 -25.60 61.04
C CYS A 165 3.16 -25.01 62.02
N TRP A 166 3.04 -23.72 62.37
CA TRP A 166 3.94 -23.06 63.32
C TRP A 166 3.93 -23.65 64.74
N PRO A 167 2.78 -23.90 65.40
CA PRO A 167 2.76 -24.57 66.70
C PRO A 167 3.21 -26.02 66.60
N VAL A 168 2.86 -26.74 65.52
CA VAL A 168 3.27 -28.14 65.31
C VAL A 168 4.79 -28.28 65.21
N THR A 169 5.45 -27.41 64.44
CA THR A 169 6.91 -27.44 64.32
C THR A 169 7.63 -27.06 65.61
N ARG A 170 7.09 -26.13 66.40
CA ARG A 170 7.61 -25.81 67.73
C ARG A 170 7.43 -26.95 68.73
N LEU A 171 6.27 -27.61 68.73
CA LEU A 171 6.02 -28.79 69.56
C LEU A 171 6.95 -29.94 69.18
N ALA A 172 7.18 -30.18 67.89
CA ALA A 172 8.12 -31.20 67.41
C ALA A 172 9.57 -30.91 67.86
N LEU A 173 10.01 -29.65 67.80
CA LEU A 173 11.34 -29.23 68.29
C LEU A 173 11.47 -29.37 69.81
N PHE A 174 10.42 -29.05 70.56
CA PHE A 174 10.40 -29.23 72.02
C PHE A 174 10.51 -30.71 72.39
N LEU A 175 9.77 -31.59 71.71
CA LEU A 175 9.87 -33.04 71.85
C LEU A 175 11.27 -33.56 71.48
N TRP A 176 11.89 -33.04 70.42
CA TRP A 176 13.26 -33.40 70.03
C TRP A 176 14.30 -33.06 71.11
N LYS A 177 14.09 -31.96 71.85
CA LYS A 177 15.01 -31.51 72.90
C LYS A 177 14.93 -32.36 74.18
N ILE A 178 13.81 -33.02 74.41
CA ILE A 178 13.55 -33.86 75.59
C ILE A 178 13.85 -35.34 75.30
N MET A 179 14.08 -35.72 74.04
CA MET A 179 14.29 -37.12 73.65
C MET A 179 15.58 -37.72 74.23
N PRO A 180 15.50 -38.86 74.96
CA PRO A 180 16.68 -39.59 75.41
C PRO A 180 17.44 -40.22 74.24
N GLU A 181 18.78 -40.33 74.36
CA GLU A 181 19.68 -40.76 73.28
C GLU A 181 19.34 -42.13 72.65
N LEU A 182 18.62 -42.98 73.41
CA LEU A 182 18.15 -44.30 72.98
C LEU A 182 17.17 -44.25 71.79
N ILE A 183 16.32 -43.21 71.70
CA ILE A 183 15.32 -43.06 70.63
C ILE A 183 15.86 -42.16 69.50
N ARG A 184 16.83 -41.29 69.82
CA ARG A 184 17.43 -40.35 68.87
C ARG A 184 18.20 -41.06 67.76
N LYS A 185 18.98 -42.09 68.10
CA LYS A 185 19.81 -42.85 67.13
C LYS A 185 18.99 -43.58 66.06
N PRO A 186 17.92 -44.34 66.37
CA PRO A 186 17.08 -44.96 65.33
C PRO A 186 16.30 -43.93 64.50
N CYS A 187 15.81 -42.84 65.10
CA CYS A 187 15.13 -41.77 64.37
C CYS A 187 16.07 -41.04 63.39
N GLU A 188 17.30 -40.69 63.80
CA GLU A 188 18.30 -40.09 62.88
C GLU A 188 18.64 -41.04 61.73
N LYS A 189 18.70 -42.34 61.98
CA LYS A 189 18.91 -43.36 60.93
C LYS A 189 17.73 -43.47 59.97
N PHE A 190 16.50 -43.29 60.46
CA PHE A 190 15.30 -43.26 59.62
C PHE A 190 15.19 -41.97 58.79
N PHE A 191 15.42 -40.81 59.41
CA PHE A 191 15.40 -39.51 58.73
C PHE A 191 16.51 -39.37 57.69
N SER A 192 17.72 -39.87 57.96
CA SER A 192 18.81 -39.90 56.97
C SER A 192 18.50 -40.84 55.80
N LYS A 193 17.79 -41.94 56.02
CA LYS A 193 17.32 -42.83 54.95
C LYS A 193 16.25 -42.17 54.09
N LEU A 194 15.29 -41.47 54.71
CA LEU A 194 14.28 -40.67 53.99
C LEU A 194 14.93 -39.51 53.21
N ALA A 195 15.90 -38.81 53.80
CA ALA A 195 16.65 -37.77 53.12
C ALA A 195 17.39 -38.32 51.89
N GLY A 196 17.99 -39.52 52.01
CA GLY A 196 18.61 -40.22 50.87
C GLY A 196 17.61 -40.55 49.76
N ILE A 197 16.40 -40.99 50.10
CA ILE A 197 15.32 -41.26 49.12
C ILE A 197 14.88 -39.95 48.44
N ILE A 198 14.71 -38.87 49.18
CA ILE A 198 14.33 -37.55 48.63
C ILE A 198 15.40 -37.00 47.70
N ILE A 199 16.68 -37.12 48.08
CA ILE A 199 17.82 -36.71 47.24
C ILE A 199 17.87 -37.58 45.97
N GLY A 200 17.64 -38.89 46.09
CA GLY A 200 17.56 -39.79 44.94
C GLY A 200 16.42 -39.44 43.98
N MET A 201 15.23 -39.14 44.50
CA MET A 201 14.11 -38.67 43.69
C MET A 201 14.42 -37.34 43.00
N LYS A 202 15.04 -36.39 43.72
CA LYS A 202 15.45 -35.10 43.15
C LYS A 202 16.46 -35.29 42.02
N ASN A 203 17.48 -36.14 42.20
CA ASN A 203 18.47 -36.42 41.16
C ASN A 203 17.84 -37.13 39.97
N ASN A 204 16.91 -38.06 40.17
CA ASN A 204 16.19 -38.71 39.08
C ASN A 204 15.32 -37.72 38.29
N ILE A 205 14.69 -36.74 38.94
CA ILE A 205 13.94 -35.68 38.27
C ILE A 205 14.87 -34.78 37.46
N ILE A 206 16.04 -34.42 38.00
CA ILE A 206 17.05 -33.63 37.27
C ILE A 206 17.57 -34.39 36.06
N VAL A 207 17.95 -35.67 36.22
CA VAL A 207 18.42 -36.50 35.11
C VAL A 207 17.33 -36.73 34.06
N PHE A 208 16.08 -36.89 34.49
CA PHE A 208 14.95 -37.00 33.57
C PHE A 208 14.74 -35.70 32.80
N TYR A 209 14.80 -34.55 33.47
CA TYR A 209 14.70 -33.22 32.87
C TYR A 209 15.81 -32.98 31.83
N ASP A 210 17.08 -33.25 32.18
CA ASP A 210 18.22 -33.11 31.27
C ASP A 210 18.11 -34.04 30.06
N ARG A 211 17.65 -35.28 30.26
CA ARG A 211 17.44 -36.24 29.17
C ARG A 211 16.30 -35.82 28.23
N TRP A 212 15.26 -35.18 28.76
CA TRP A 212 14.14 -34.67 27.98
C TRP A 212 14.55 -33.45 27.14
N ILE A 213 15.35 -32.54 27.72
CA ILE A 213 15.89 -31.36 27.03
C ILE A 213 16.81 -31.75 25.86
N ASN A 214 17.73 -32.69 26.06
CA ASN A 214 18.67 -33.10 25.01
C ASN A 214 18.02 -33.89 23.86
N ARG A 215 16.81 -34.44 24.07
CA ARG A 215 16.01 -35.09 23.01
C ARG A 215 15.22 -34.11 22.13
N SER A 216 15.11 -32.84 22.55
CA SER A 216 14.39 -31.80 21.81
C SER A 216 15.30 -30.91 20.95
N SER A 217 16.61 -31.17 20.98
CA SER A 217 17.67 -30.46 20.26
C SER A 217 18.33 -31.25 19.13
N GLU A 218 17.87 -32.48 18.85
CA GLU A 218 18.12 -33.26 17.62
C GLU A 218 16.90 -33.19 16.71
#